data_AF-A0A1R3VD78-F1
#
_entry.id   AF-A0A1R3VD78-F1
#
_cell.length_a   1.000
_cell.length_b   1.000
_cell.length_c   1.000
_cell.angle_alpha   90.00
_cell.angle_beta   90.00
_cell.angle_gamma   90.00
#
_symmetry.space_group_name_H-M   'P 1'
#
loop_
_entity.id
_entity.type
_entity.pdbx_description
1 polymer ?
#
loop_
_entity_poly.entity_id
_entity_poly.type
_entity_poly.pdbx_seq_one_letter_code
_entity_poly.pdbx_strand_id
1 'polypeptide(L)'
;METMERDPAFIAEQVKFIRKLHRLTQQNLADAAGLTTRTIEKIESGRHRPDEQTLRSIARAMQIDAKYFEKPTPEQEARQKAEMERALRKMVLVPTHPIHTTSDFLGAFEQRHAFRIDTSAVTADEALDAAAAMTDYITDLNDIWDDVPRSQQLEYARSFVELCRQIEEHGYVCYMGDHRQRLREKDRPTLVFGVGLMTIQPKEGVDGTRYALIHLEGRWESLDADRVLRPLDPA
;
A
#
# COMPACT_ATOMS: atom_id res chain seq x y z
N MET A 1 41.58 6.37 -6.21
CA MET A 1 40.72 5.94 -5.10
C MET A 1 39.80 7.13 -4.85
N GLU A 2 38.58 7.10 -5.36
CA GLU A 2 37.63 8.23 -5.22
C GLU A 2 37.37 8.47 -3.75
N THR A 3 37.84 9.60 -3.23
CA THR A 3 37.62 10.01 -1.86
C THR A 3 36.15 10.43 -1.73
N MET A 4 35.30 9.50 -1.33
CA MET A 4 33.88 9.78 -1.10
C MET A 4 33.70 10.89 -0.06
N GLU A 5 32.94 11.92 -0.42
CA GLU A 5 32.64 13.06 0.43
C GLU A 5 31.64 12.64 1.52
N ARG A 6 32.12 12.41 2.74
CA ARG A 6 31.26 12.07 3.88
C ARG A 6 30.76 13.38 4.52
N ASP A 7 29.63 13.86 4.02
CA ASP A 7 28.91 15.04 4.50
C ASP A 7 28.37 14.81 5.93
N PRO A 8 28.87 15.52 6.95
CA PRO A 8 28.44 15.34 8.34
C PRO A 8 26.95 15.61 8.57
N ALA A 9 26.34 16.50 7.78
CA ALA A 9 24.92 16.81 7.90
C ALA A 9 24.07 15.62 7.42
N PHE A 10 24.42 15.05 6.25
CA PHE A 10 23.75 13.86 5.72
C PHE A 10 23.83 12.68 6.70
N ILE A 11 25.02 12.41 7.25
CA ILE A 11 25.21 11.33 8.23
C ILE A 11 24.35 11.56 9.48
N ALA A 12 24.31 12.79 9.98
CA ALA A 12 23.50 13.15 11.14
C ALA A 12 22.01 12.86 10.89
N GLU A 13 21.50 13.22 9.71
CA GLU A 13 20.12 12.94 9.31
C GLU A 13 19.85 11.44 9.21
N GLN A 14 20.72 10.66 8.56
CA GLN A 14 20.55 9.22 8.43
C GLN A 14 20.56 8.50 9.79
N VAL A 15 21.51 8.85 10.68
CA VAL A 15 21.60 8.28 12.03
C VAL A 15 20.35 8.61 12.85
N LYS A 16 19.90 9.87 12.80
CA LYS A 16 18.69 10.31 13.50
C LYS A 16 17.43 9.66 12.94
N PHE A 17 17.34 9.50 11.62
CA PHE A 17 16.24 8.86 10.94
C PHE A 17 16.12 7.39 11.37
N ILE A 18 17.17 6.60 11.23
CA ILE A 18 17.11 5.17 11.58
C ILE A 18 16.88 4.97 13.08
N ARG A 19 17.50 5.78 13.95
CA ARG A 19 17.24 5.72 15.39
C ARG A 19 15.76 5.94 15.72
N LYS A 20 15.15 6.97 15.12
CA LYS A 20 13.73 7.29 15.34
C LYS A 20 12.81 6.25 14.73
N LEU A 21 13.16 5.69 13.57
CA LEU A 21 12.42 4.60 12.93
C LEU A 21 12.31 3.39 13.88
N HIS A 22 13.39 3.08 14.60
CA HIS A 22 13.43 2.04 15.63
C HIS A 22 12.92 2.50 17.01
N ARG A 23 12.41 3.74 17.13
CA ARG A 23 11.92 4.34 18.39
C ARG A 23 12.94 4.34 19.55
N LEU A 24 14.23 4.41 19.23
CA LEU A 24 15.31 4.37 20.21
C LEU A 24 15.64 5.78 20.75
N THR A 25 15.99 5.87 22.03
CA THR A 25 16.66 7.07 22.56
C THR A 25 18.12 7.12 22.08
N GLN A 26 18.78 8.28 22.19
CA GLN A 26 20.21 8.39 21.88
C GLN A 26 21.06 7.48 22.77
N GLN A 27 20.67 7.31 24.04
CA GLN A 27 21.29 6.37 24.97
C GLN A 27 21.16 4.93 24.47
N ASN A 28 19.96 4.50 24.03
CA ASN A 28 19.77 3.13 23.55
C ASN A 28 20.65 2.82 22.32
N LEU A 29 20.77 3.77 21.39
CA LEU A 29 21.65 3.60 20.24
C LEU A 29 23.12 3.56 20.65
N ALA A 30 23.52 4.42 21.60
CA ALA A 30 24.89 4.43 22.11
C ALA A 30 25.26 3.07 22.72
N ASP A 31 24.41 2.55 23.62
CA ASP A 31 24.60 1.26 24.26
C ASP A 31 24.69 0.12 23.25
N ALA A 32 23.78 0.08 22.27
CA ALA A 32 23.75 -0.94 21.23
C ALA A 32 24.98 -0.89 20.30
N ALA A 33 25.48 0.31 20.01
CA ALA A 33 26.66 0.52 19.16
C ALA A 33 27.99 0.41 19.92
N GLY A 34 27.98 0.25 21.25
CA GLY A 34 29.20 0.29 22.08
C GLY A 34 29.87 1.68 22.06
N LEU A 35 29.07 2.74 21.96
CA LEU A 35 29.49 4.14 21.92
C LEU A 35 28.98 4.89 23.16
N THR A 36 29.46 6.11 23.37
CA THR A 36 28.90 6.99 24.40
C THR A 36 27.72 7.78 23.85
N THR A 37 26.76 8.13 24.71
CA THR A 37 25.61 8.98 24.35
C THR A 37 26.05 10.32 23.80
N ARG A 38 27.12 10.89 24.38
CA ARG A 38 27.77 12.11 23.88
C ARG A 38 28.32 11.95 22.46
N THR A 39 28.79 10.75 22.09
CA THR A 39 29.22 10.45 20.71
C THR A 39 28.01 10.53 19.79
N ILE A 40 26.90 9.85 20.11
CA ILE A 40 25.68 9.89 19.30
C ILE A 40 25.12 11.32 19.19
N GLU A 41 25.06 12.08 20.27
CA GLU A 41 24.66 13.50 20.26
C GLU A 41 25.51 14.36 19.32
N LYS A 42 26.83 14.18 19.35
CA LYS A 42 27.75 14.90 18.46
C LYS A 42 27.51 14.53 17.00
N ILE A 43 27.31 13.25 16.70
CA ILE A 43 27.01 12.77 15.35
C ILE A 43 25.70 13.39 14.87
N GLU A 44 24.62 13.25 15.63
CA GLU A 44 23.29 13.76 15.26
C GLU A 44 23.19 15.29 15.23
N SER A 45 24.19 16.00 15.77
CA SER A 45 24.28 17.45 15.64
C SER A 45 24.74 17.92 14.25
N GLY A 46 25.29 17.03 13.42
CA GLY A 46 25.83 17.37 12.10
C GLY A 46 27.12 18.21 12.13
N ARG A 47 27.63 18.56 13.33
CA ARG A 47 28.83 19.40 13.49
C ARG A 47 30.13 18.61 13.49
N HIS A 48 30.06 17.28 13.51
CA HIS A 48 31.24 16.42 13.61
C HIS A 48 31.16 15.28 12.59
N ARG A 49 32.23 15.12 11.81
CA ARG A 49 32.39 14.01 10.87
C ARG A 49 32.83 12.76 11.64
N PRO A 50 32.00 11.71 11.73
CA PRO A 50 32.35 10.50 12.45
C PRO A 50 33.38 9.70 11.66
N ASP A 51 34.24 8.95 12.35
CA ASP A 51 35.15 8.02 11.67
C ASP A 51 34.40 6.77 11.17
N GLU A 52 35.07 6.01 10.31
CA GLU A 52 34.49 4.84 9.66
C GLU A 52 34.18 3.72 10.65
N GLN A 53 34.96 3.59 11.73
CA GLN A 53 34.76 2.57 12.75
C GLN A 53 33.50 2.85 13.56
N THR A 54 33.25 4.12 13.85
CA THR A 54 32.05 4.62 14.53
C THR A 54 30.82 4.34 13.67
N LEU A 55 30.87 4.67 12.37
CA LEU A 55 29.78 4.38 11.43
C LEU A 55 29.53 2.88 11.29
N ARG A 56 30.57 2.05 11.20
CA ARG A 56 30.43 0.58 11.21
C ARG A 56 29.78 0.04 12.48
N SER A 57 30.09 0.63 13.63
CA SER A 57 29.53 0.21 14.91
C SER A 57 28.04 0.53 14.98
N ILE A 58 27.64 1.71 14.52
CA ILE A 58 26.22 2.10 14.37
C ILE A 58 25.52 1.19 13.34
N ALA A 59 26.13 0.96 12.18
CA ALA A 59 25.58 0.12 11.13
C ALA A 59 25.33 -1.31 11.63
N ARG A 60 26.29 -1.88 12.36
CA ARG A 60 26.16 -3.21 12.98
C ARG A 60 25.04 -3.25 14.02
N ALA A 61 24.94 -2.24 14.89
CA ALA A 61 23.88 -2.15 15.90
C ALA A 61 22.49 -2.10 15.26
N MET A 62 22.37 -1.44 14.11
CA MET A 62 21.12 -1.31 13.35
C MET A 62 20.93 -2.41 12.29
N GLN A 63 21.85 -3.36 12.17
CA GLN A 63 21.83 -4.44 11.15
C GLN A 63 21.71 -3.93 9.70
N ILE A 64 22.42 -2.85 9.37
CA ILE A 64 22.47 -2.26 8.02
C ILE A 64 23.91 -2.26 7.47
N ASP A 65 24.05 -2.05 6.16
CA ASP A 65 25.35 -1.82 5.53
C ASP A 65 25.86 -0.41 5.87
N ALA A 66 27.16 -0.27 6.14
CA ALA A 66 27.78 1.02 6.44
C ALA A 66 27.67 2.03 5.27
N LYS A 67 27.48 1.55 4.04
CA LYS A 67 27.18 2.36 2.85
C LYS A 67 25.91 3.19 2.98
N TYR A 68 25.01 2.85 3.90
CA TYR A 68 23.82 3.66 4.20
C TYR A 68 24.17 5.11 4.60
N PHE A 69 25.35 5.33 5.18
CA PHE A 69 25.82 6.66 5.58
C PHE A 69 26.60 7.39 4.49
N GLU A 70 26.75 6.78 3.31
CA GLU A 70 27.37 7.40 2.15
C GLU A 70 26.31 8.19 1.39
N LYS A 71 26.60 9.47 1.14
CA LYS A 71 25.71 10.32 0.35
C LYS A 71 25.68 9.78 -1.09
N PRO A 72 24.50 9.42 -1.62
CA PRO A 72 24.42 8.92 -2.98
C PRO A 72 24.87 9.98 -3.99
N THR A 73 25.48 9.54 -5.10
CA THR A 73 25.78 10.42 -6.23
C THR A 73 24.47 10.87 -6.89
N PRO A 74 24.46 11.99 -7.66
CA PRO A 74 23.27 12.40 -8.39
C PRO A 74 22.67 11.32 -9.29
N GLU A 75 23.51 10.46 -9.88
CA GLU A 75 23.06 9.31 -10.67
C GLU A 75 22.40 8.22 -9.81
N GLN A 76 22.96 7.95 -8.62
CA GLN A 76 22.37 7.01 -7.66
C GLN A 76 21.05 7.53 -7.10
N GLU A 77 20.96 8.82 -6.77
CA GLU A 77 19.71 9.48 -6.35
C GLU A 77 18.65 9.40 -7.44
N ALA A 78 19.02 9.72 -8.69
CA ALA A 78 18.10 9.63 -9.82
C ALA A 78 17.60 8.19 -10.04
N ARG A 79 18.48 7.20 -9.88
CA ARG A 79 18.12 5.78 -9.95
C ARG A 79 17.17 5.36 -8.82
N GLN A 80 17.48 5.70 -7.57
CA GLN A 80 16.63 5.41 -6.41
C GLN A 80 15.26 6.07 -6.55
N LYS A 81 15.22 7.32 -7.03
CA LYS A 81 13.98 8.04 -7.32
C LYS A 81 13.17 7.33 -8.41
N ALA A 82 13.81 6.92 -9.51
CA ALA A 82 13.15 6.20 -10.58
C ALA A 82 12.61 4.82 -10.14
N GLU A 83 13.37 4.11 -9.29
CA GLU A 83 12.94 2.85 -8.68
C GLU A 83 11.74 3.04 -7.75
N MET A 84 11.78 4.07 -6.90
CA MET A 84 10.65 4.46 -6.03
C MET A 84 9.42 4.85 -6.85
N GLU A 85 9.58 5.72 -7.86
CA GLU A 85 8.48 6.11 -8.75
C GLU A 85 7.88 4.89 -9.45
N ARG A 86 8.71 3.95 -9.91
CA ARG A 86 8.23 2.70 -10.51
C ARG A 86 7.45 1.83 -9.51
N ALA A 87 7.90 1.76 -8.26
CA ALA A 87 7.17 1.07 -7.20
C ALA A 87 5.82 1.76 -6.90
N LEU A 88 5.78 3.09 -6.86
CA LEU A 88 4.55 3.86 -6.67
C LEU A 88 3.53 3.66 -7.81
N ARG A 89 3.98 3.44 -9.06
CA ARG A 89 3.09 3.09 -10.20
C ARG A 89 2.36 1.76 -10.02
N LYS A 90 2.84 0.92 -9.09
CA LYS A 90 2.22 -0.35 -8.72
C LYS A 90 1.25 -0.21 -7.55
N MET A 91 1.07 0.98 -6.98
CA MET A 91 0.14 1.18 -5.88
C MET A 91 -1.06 2.01 -6.32
N VAL A 92 -2.25 1.54 -5.92
CA VAL A 92 -3.52 2.23 -6.15
C VAL A 92 -4.27 2.32 -4.84
N LEU A 93 -4.81 3.50 -4.53
CA LEU A 93 -5.66 3.73 -3.37
C LEU A 93 -7.08 3.74 -3.87
N VAL A 94 -7.86 2.77 -3.43
CA VAL A 94 -9.22 2.54 -3.90
C VAL A 94 -10.19 3.02 -2.82
N PRO A 95 -11.01 4.06 -3.07
CA PRO A 95 -12.11 4.37 -2.17
C PRO A 95 -13.18 3.28 -2.29
N THR A 96 -13.61 2.75 -1.15
CA THR A 96 -14.63 1.70 -1.06
C THR A 96 -15.78 2.17 -0.18
N HIS A 97 -17.01 1.86 -0.58
CA HIS A 97 -18.23 2.29 0.09
C HIS A 97 -19.01 1.07 0.60
N PRO A 98 -19.69 1.18 1.75
CA PRO A 98 -20.44 0.06 2.29
C PRO A 98 -21.63 -0.28 1.39
N ILE A 99 -21.99 -1.56 1.33
CA ILE A 99 -23.11 -2.05 0.53
C ILE A 99 -24.25 -2.46 1.45
N HIS A 100 -25.28 -1.61 1.54
CA HIS A 100 -26.48 -1.88 2.36
C HIS A 100 -27.76 -1.99 1.54
N THR A 101 -27.75 -1.45 0.32
CA THR A 101 -28.89 -1.41 -0.58
C THR A 101 -28.56 -1.99 -1.95
N THR A 102 -29.60 -2.40 -2.67
CA THR A 102 -29.49 -2.87 -4.05
C THR A 102 -28.89 -1.79 -4.96
N SER A 103 -29.17 -0.51 -4.68
CA SER A 103 -28.61 0.60 -5.44
C SER A 103 -27.11 0.75 -5.22
N ASP A 104 -26.62 0.54 -3.99
CA ASP A 104 -25.19 0.58 -3.69
C ASP A 104 -24.45 -0.49 -4.48
N PHE A 105 -25.01 -1.71 -4.49
CA PHE A 105 -24.42 -2.83 -5.22
C PHE A 105 -24.39 -2.58 -6.73
N LEU A 106 -25.53 -2.19 -7.33
CA LEU A 106 -25.60 -1.92 -8.77
C LEU A 106 -24.60 -0.82 -9.18
N GLY A 107 -24.50 0.26 -8.41
CA GLY A 107 -23.55 1.33 -8.67
C GLY A 107 -22.09 0.87 -8.56
N ALA A 108 -21.78 -0.03 -7.63
CA ALA A 108 -20.43 -0.55 -7.43
C ALA A 108 -20.02 -1.62 -8.47
N PHE A 109 -20.97 -2.42 -8.96
CA PHE A 109 -20.72 -3.60 -9.79
C PHE A 109 -20.73 -3.31 -11.31
N GLU A 110 -21.26 -2.18 -11.76
CA GLU A 110 -21.30 -1.86 -13.19
C GLU A 110 -19.92 -1.66 -13.85
N GLN A 111 -19.79 -2.15 -15.09
CA GLN A 111 -18.65 -1.94 -16.00
C GLN A 111 -17.28 -2.40 -15.47
N ARG A 112 -17.19 -3.68 -15.08
CA ARG A 112 -15.94 -4.31 -14.59
C ARG A 112 -15.43 -5.33 -15.59
N HIS A 113 -14.10 -5.43 -15.68
CA HIS A 113 -13.43 -6.48 -16.44
C HIS A 113 -12.95 -7.62 -15.54
N ALA A 114 -12.80 -7.34 -14.24
CA ALA A 114 -12.33 -8.29 -13.23
C ALA A 114 -12.72 -7.80 -11.83
N PHE A 115 -12.70 -8.71 -10.87
CA PHE A 115 -12.88 -8.43 -9.45
C PHE A 115 -11.68 -8.87 -8.63
N ARG A 116 -11.32 -8.06 -7.63
CA ARG A 116 -10.46 -8.47 -6.52
C ARG A 116 -11.31 -8.57 -5.27
N ILE A 117 -11.04 -9.60 -4.48
CA ILE A 117 -11.81 -9.90 -3.27
C ILE A 117 -10.80 -10.05 -2.13
N ASP A 118 -10.99 -9.28 -1.06
CA ASP A 118 -10.19 -9.34 0.15
C ASP A 118 -11.09 -9.55 1.37
N THR A 119 -11.14 -10.79 1.82
CA THR A 119 -11.85 -11.23 3.03
C THR A 119 -10.89 -11.49 4.18
N SER A 120 -9.62 -11.08 4.09
CA SER A 120 -8.57 -11.45 5.05
C SER A 120 -8.80 -10.93 6.47
N ALA A 121 -9.62 -9.90 6.64
CA ALA A 121 -10.00 -9.39 7.95
C ALA A 121 -11.09 -10.24 8.63
N VAL A 122 -11.78 -11.12 7.90
CA VAL A 122 -12.78 -12.04 8.46
C VAL A 122 -12.05 -13.21 9.09
N THR A 123 -12.09 -13.27 10.42
CA THR A 123 -11.37 -14.29 11.21
C THR A 123 -12.26 -15.03 12.20
N ALA A 124 -13.50 -14.57 12.40
CA ALA A 124 -14.48 -15.24 13.23
C ALA A 124 -15.07 -16.43 12.48
N ASP A 125 -15.03 -17.63 13.08
CA ASP A 125 -15.48 -18.88 12.47
C ASP A 125 -16.93 -18.77 11.96
N GLU A 126 -17.80 -18.09 12.72
CA GLU A 126 -19.21 -17.91 12.38
C GLU A 126 -19.43 -17.05 11.13
N ALA A 127 -18.43 -16.25 10.72
CA ALA A 127 -18.50 -15.35 9.56
C ALA A 127 -17.78 -15.90 8.31
N LEU A 128 -16.97 -16.95 8.45
CA LEU A 128 -16.16 -17.50 7.36
C LEU A 128 -17.04 -18.07 6.22
N ASP A 129 -18.10 -18.79 6.57
CA ASP A 129 -19.03 -19.37 5.58
C ASP A 129 -19.72 -18.28 4.76
N ALA A 130 -20.14 -17.18 5.41
CA ALA A 130 -20.74 -16.04 4.72
C ALA A 130 -19.73 -15.34 3.80
N ALA A 131 -18.50 -15.13 4.25
CA ALA A 131 -17.45 -14.52 3.43
C ALA A 131 -17.09 -15.38 2.20
N ALA A 132 -17.03 -16.70 2.37
CA ALA A 132 -16.82 -17.65 1.27
C ALA A 132 -17.98 -17.60 0.27
N ALA A 133 -19.23 -17.66 0.74
CA ALA A 133 -20.42 -17.55 -0.11
C ALA A 133 -20.45 -16.24 -0.90
N MET A 134 -20.10 -15.12 -0.27
CA MET A 134 -19.99 -13.82 -0.95
C MET A 134 -18.88 -13.82 -2.01
N THR A 135 -17.78 -14.53 -1.77
CA THR A 135 -16.65 -14.61 -2.69
C THR A 135 -17.05 -15.37 -3.95
N ASP A 136 -17.60 -16.58 -3.78
CA ASP A 136 -18.10 -17.40 -4.87
C ASP A 136 -19.17 -16.66 -5.67
N TYR A 137 -20.12 -16.02 -4.98
CA TYR A 137 -21.18 -15.27 -5.61
C TYR A 137 -20.66 -14.13 -6.51
N ILE A 138 -19.68 -13.35 -6.05
CA ILE A 138 -19.09 -12.27 -6.84
C ILE A 138 -18.30 -12.80 -8.02
N THR A 139 -17.55 -13.89 -7.82
CA THR A 139 -16.77 -14.52 -8.89
C THR A 139 -17.69 -15.03 -9.99
N ASP A 140 -18.71 -15.81 -9.64
CA ASP A 140 -19.68 -16.34 -10.60
C ASP A 140 -20.46 -15.23 -11.32
N LEU A 141 -20.88 -14.21 -10.56
CA LEU A 141 -21.64 -13.10 -11.12
C LEU A 141 -20.81 -12.24 -12.07
N ASN A 142 -19.53 -12.01 -11.78
CA ASN A 142 -18.62 -11.24 -12.64
C ASN A 142 -18.46 -11.88 -14.03
N ASP A 143 -18.55 -13.21 -14.12
CA ASP A 143 -18.39 -13.94 -15.37
C ASP A 143 -19.61 -13.82 -16.30
N ILE A 144 -20.81 -13.58 -15.75
CA ILE A 144 -22.07 -13.59 -16.52
C ILE A 144 -22.80 -12.24 -16.54
N TRP A 145 -22.33 -11.23 -15.81
CA TRP A 145 -23.07 -9.99 -15.54
C TRP A 145 -23.58 -9.28 -16.80
N ASP A 146 -22.74 -9.18 -17.82
CA ASP A 146 -23.05 -8.47 -19.07
C ASP A 146 -23.94 -9.29 -20.01
N ASP A 147 -24.07 -10.60 -19.77
CA ASP A 147 -24.87 -11.53 -20.59
C ASP A 147 -26.30 -11.71 -20.06
N VAL A 148 -26.61 -11.17 -18.88
CA VAL A 148 -27.94 -11.30 -18.25
C VAL A 148 -28.80 -10.04 -18.39
N PRO A 149 -30.14 -10.18 -18.54
CA PRO A 149 -31.04 -9.03 -18.61
C PRO A 149 -31.00 -8.15 -17.35
N ARG A 150 -31.30 -6.86 -17.49
CA ARG A 150 -31.34 -5.90 -16.36
C ARG A 150 -32.27 -6.31 -15.22
N SER A 151 -33.37 -7.00 -15.50
CA SER A 151 -34.25 -7.54 -14.45
C SER A 151 -33.56 -8.61 -13.62
N GLN A 152 -32.77 -9.49 -14.26
CA GLN A 152 -32.00 -10.53 -13.59
C GLN A 152 -30.85 -9.93 -12.79
N GLN A 153 -30.15 -8.92 -13.33
CA GLN A 153 -29.15 -8.15 -12.59
C GLN A 153 -29.72 -7.56 -11.30
N LEU A 154 -30.94 -7.03 -11.34
CA LEU A 154 -31.63 -6.49 -10.16
C LEU A 154 -31.94 -7.57 -9.12
N GLU A 155 -32.32 -8.77 -9.55
CA GLU A 155 -32.52 -9.91 -8.65
C GLU A 155 -31.22 -10.35 -7.99
N TYR A 156 -30.13 -10.49 -8.77
CA TYR A 156 -28.83 -10.83 -8.23
C TYR A 156 -28.30 -9.79 -7.24
N ALA A 157 -28.54 -8.51 -7.52
CA ALA A 157 -28.17 -7.43 -6.62
C ALA A 157 -28.93 -7.51 -5.28
N ARG A 158 -30.21 -7.89 -5.30
CA ARG A 158 -30.99 -8.12 -4.06
C ARG A 158 -30.43 -9.31 -3.27
N SER A 159 -30.17 -10.43 -3.94
CA SER A 159 -29.60 -11.62 -3.30
C SER A 159 -28.25 -11.34 -2.65
N PHE A 160 -27.37 -10.58 -3.31
CA PHE A 160 -26.09 -10.21 -2.72
C PHE A 160 -26.25 -9.29 -1.50
N VAL A 161 -27.19 -8.34 -1.54
CA VAL A 161 -27.46 -7.47 -0.38
C VAL A 161 -27.95 -8.26 0.83
N GLU A 162 -28.66 -9.38 0.65
CA GLU A 162 -28.98 -10.26 1.77
C GLU A 162 -27.75 -10.95 2.36
N LEU A 163 -26.77 -11.35 1.53
CA LEU A 163 -25.47 -11.83 2.04
C LEU A 163 -24.73 -10.74 2.82
N CYS A 164 -24.77 -9.49 2.35
CA CYS A 164 -24.23 -8.34 3.08
C CYS A 164 -24.88 -8.17 4.46
N ARG A 165 -26.20 -8.38 4.59
CA ARG A 165 -26.88 -8.33 5.90
C ARG A 165 -26.44 -9.46 6.82
N GLN A 166 -26.32 -10.69 6.29
CA GLN A 166 -25.86 -11.84 7.08
C GLN A 166 -24.47 -11.60 7.67
N ILE A 167 -23.51 -11.12 6.87
CA ILE A 167 -22.17 -10.84 7.39
C ILE A 167 -22.15 -9.66 8.38
N GLU A 168 -23.11 -8.75 8.26
CA GLU A 168 -23.31 -7.65 9.22
C GLU A 168 -23.86 -8.11 10.57
N GLU A 169 -24.70 -9.14 10.60
CA GLU A 169 -25.11 -9.80 11.85
C GLU A 169 -23.92 -10.43 12.60
N HIS A 170 -22.88 -10.81 11.88
CA HIS A 170 -21.62 -11.31 12.45
C HIS A 170 -20.59 -10.21 12.77
N GLY A 171 -20.98 -8.92 12.68
CA GLY A 171 -20.12 -7.80 13.08
C GLY A 171 -19.16 -7.31 11.99
N TYR A 172 -19.41 -7.62 10.72
CA TYR A 172 -18.59 -7.20 9.58
C TYR A 172 -19.39 -6.39 8.57
N VAL A 173 -18.74 -5.57 7.75
CA VAL A 173 -19.40 -4.81 6.68
C VAL A 173 -18.68 -5.09 5.37
N CYS A 174 -19.48 -5.34 4.33
CA CYS A 174 -19.00 -5.45 2.96
C CYS A 174 -18.85 -4.06 2.35
N TYR A 175 -17.65 -3.76 1.85
CA TYR A 175 -17.36 -2.54 1.11
C TYR A 175 -16.96 -2.88 -0.32
N MET A 176 -17.46 -2.10 -1.27
CA MET A 176 -17.06 -2.23 -2.66
C MET A 176 -16.59 -0.89 -3.24
N GLY A 177 -15.64 -0.97 -4.15
CA GLY A 177 -15.09 0.17 -4.85
C GLY A 177 -14.37 -0.31 -6.09
N ASP A 178 -13.63 0.60 -6.73
CA ASP A 178 -12.94 0.24 -7.95
C ASP A 178 -11.79 1.14 -8.34
N HIS A 179 -10.99 0.60 -9.24
CA HIS A 179 -9.95 1.35 -9.90
C HIS A 179 -9.80 0.90 -11.34
N ARG A 180 -9.02 1.68 -12.08
CA ARG A 180 -8.52 1.27 -13.38
C ARG A 180 -7.05 0.94 -13.30
N GLN A 181 -6.66 -0.05 -14.09
CA GLN A 181 -5.27 -0.42 -14.34
C GLN A 181 -5.02 -0.45 -15.83
N ARG A 182 -3.76 -0.23 -16.23
CA ARG A 182 -3.34 -0.24 -17.63
C ARG A 182 -2.21 -1.23 -17.86
N LEU A 183 -2.21 -1.84 -19.04
CA LEU A 183 -1.13 -2.67 -19.54
C LEU A 183 -0.55 -2.02 -20.80
N ARG A 184 0.76 -1.79 -20.78
CA ARG A 184 1.52 -1.32 -21.95
C ARG A 184 2.36 -2.47 -22.48
N GLU A 185 2.18 -2.77 -23.76
CA GLU A 185 3.02 -3.70 -24.51
C GLU A 185 3.61 -2.98 -25.71
N LYS A 186 4.83 -3.39 -26.09
CA LYS A 186 5.49 -2.85 -27.27
C LYS A 186 4.65 -3.17 -28.51
N ASP A 187 4.49 -2.20 -29.39
CA ASP A 187 3.80 -2.33 -30.68
C ASP A 187 2.32 -2.74 -30.57
N ARG A 188 1.68 -2.53 -29.41
CA ARG A 188 0.25 -2.77 -29.19
C ARG A 188 -0.44 -1.55 -28.57
N PRO A 189 -1.75 -1.37 -28.80
CA PRO A 189 -2.52 -0.34 -28.09
C PRO A 189 -2.48 -0.58 -26.58
N THR A 190 -2.52 0.51 -25.80
CA THR A 190 -2.61 0.41 -24.34
C THR A 190 -3.97 -0.16 -23.95
N LEU A 191 -3.95 -1.25 -23.19
CA LEU A 191 -5.18 -1.83 -22.62
C LEU A 191 -5.47 -1.16 -21.28
N VAL A 192 -6.73 -0.80 -21.05
CA VAL A 192 -7.22 -0.24 -19.79
C VAL A 192 -8.34 -1.14 -19.28
N PHE A 193 -8.21 -1.60 -18.04
CA PHE A 193 -9.14 -2.49 -17.38
C PHE A 193 -9.71 -1.79 -16.16
N GLY A 194 -11.03 -1.79 -16.02
CA GLY A 194 -11.72 -1.50 -14.76
C GLY A 194 -11.76 -2.74 -13.88
N VAL A 195 -11.32 -2.61 -12.64
CA VAL A 195 -11.23 -3.70 -11.67
C VAL A 195 -12.06 -3.33 -10.45
N GLY A 196 -13.10 -4.11 -10.19
CA GLY A 196 -13.88 -4.02 -8.97
C GLY A 196 -13.09 -4.55 -7.78
N LEU A 197 -13.37 -4.02 -6.60
CA LEU A 197 -12.81 -4.46 -5.35
C LEU A 197 -13.96 -4.73 -4.38
N MET A 198 -13.98 -5.91 -3.78
CA MET A 198 -14.78 -6.22 -2.60
C MET A 198 -13.84 -6.43 -1.42
N THR A 199 -14.13 -5.77 -0.30
CA THR A 199 -13.45 -6.00 0.98
C THR A 199 -14.48 -6.26 2.05
N ILE A 200 -14.18 -7.15 2.99
CA ILE A 200 -15.01 -7.37 4.17
C ILE A 200 -14.20 -6.97 5.39
N GLN A 201 -14.74 -6.10 6.23
CA GLN A 201 -14.00 -5.47 7.32
C GLN A 201 -14.84 -5.45 8.61
N PRO A 202 -14.23 -5.49 9.80
CA PRO A 202 -14.96 -5.33 11.05
C PRO A 202 -15.78 -4.04 11.06
N LYS A 203 -17.01 -4.12 11.58
CA LYS A 203 -17.96 -3.01 11.67
C LYS A 203 -17.47 -1.87 12.56
N GLU A 204 -16.63 -2.18 13.56
CA GLU A 204 -16.06 -1.17 14.44
C GLU A 204 -15.14 -0.20 13.66
N GLY A 205 -15.28 1.11 13.91
CA GLY A 205 -14.33 2.12 13.43
C GLY A 205 -14.72 2.97 12.21
N VAL A 206 -15.98 3.40 12.11
CA VAL A 206 -16.58 4.39 11.16
C VAL A 206 -17.43 3.74 10.05
N ASP A 207 -18.74 4.05 10.09
CA ASP A 207 -19.67 3.88 8.97
C ASP A 207 -19.36 4.96 7.92
N GLY A 208 -18.84 4.56 6.75
CA GLY A 208 -18.50 5.49 5.68
C GLY A 208 -17.49 4.95 4.68
N THR A 209 -16.94 5.83 3.85
CA THR A 209 -15.90 5.46 2.87
C THR A 209 -14.66 4.93 3.57
N ARG A 210 -14.21 3.75 3.16
CA ARG A 210 -12.89 3.18 3.50
C ARG A 210 -11.95 3.27 2.31
N TYR A 211 -10.67 3.01 2.54
CA TYR A 211 -9.66 3.00 1.50
C TYR A 211 -8.86 1.70 1.55
N ALA A 212 -8.70 1.06 0.39
CA ALA A 212 -7.83 -0.09 0.22
C ALA A 212 -6.60 0.29 -0.57
N LEU A 213 -5.42 -0.13 -0.10
CA LEU A 213 -4.17 0.02 -0.83
C LEU A 213 -3.89 -1.27 -1.62
N ILE A 214 -3.95 -1.17 -2.95
CA ILE A 214 -3.80 -2.30 -3.86
C ILE A 214 -2.42 -2.26 -4.51
N HIS A 215 -1.70 -3.38 -4.40
CA HIS A 215 -0.49 -3.62 -5.18
C HIS A 215 -0.84 -4.29 -6.51
N LEU A 216 -0.37 -3.72 -7.62
CA LEU A 216 -0.58 -4.23 -8.97
C LEU A 216 0.53 -5.22 -9.32
N GLU A 217 0.14 -6.41 -9.73
CA GLU A 217 1.07 -7.48 -10.07
C GLU A 217 1.45 -7.49 -11.55
N GLY A 218 2.53 -8.20 -11.86
CA GLY A 218 3.01 -8.37 -13.23
C GLY A 218 3.28 -7.05 -13.92
N ARG A 219 2.70 -6.86 -15.12
CA ARG A 219 2.94 -5.69 -15.97
C ARG A 219 1.86 -4.59 -15.84
N TRP A 220 0.88 -4.76 -14.95
CA TRP A 220 -0.18 -3.77 -14.73
C TRP A 220 0.35 -2.54 -13.99
N GLU A 221 -0.09 -1.35 -14.40
CA GLU A 221 0.24 -0.09 -13.75
C GLU A 221 -1.02 0.71 -13.48
N SER A 222 -0.97 1.58 -12.47
CA SER A 222 -2.03 2.54 -12.21
C SER A 222 -2.13 3.54 -13.36
N LEU A 223 -3.33 4.07 -13.58
CA LEU A 223 -3.47 5.26 -14.43
C LEU A 223 -2.86 6.47 -13.72
N ASP A 224 -2.39 7.45 -14.48
CA ASP A 224 -1.72 8.62 -13.91
C ASP A 224 -2.68 9.45 -13.03
N ALA A 225 -3.96 9.54 -13.40
CA ALA A 225 -5.00 10.22 -12.64
C ALA A 225 -5.38 9.52 -11.32
N ASP A 226 -5.16 8.20 -11.24
CA ASP A 226 -5.61 7.33 -10.14
C ASP A 226 -4.45 6.99 -9.17
N ARG A 227 -3.32 7.70 -9.26
CA ARG A 227 -2.16 7.51 -8.37
C ARG A 227 -2.37 8.14 -7.00
N VAL A 228 -2.11 7.36 -5.95
CA VAL A 228 -2.17 7.75 -4.52
C VAL A 228 -1.30 8.97 -4.22
N LEU A 229 -0.13 8.98 -4.84
CA LEU A 229 0.84 10.05 -4.78
C LEU A 229 1.08 10.48 -6.22
N ARG A 230 0.55 11.64 -6.58
CA ARG A 230 1.10 12.34 -7.75
C ARG A 230 2.56 12.65 -7.39
N PRO A 231 3.54 12.32 -8.25
CA PRO A 231 4.85 12.92 -8.11
C PRO A 231 4.60 14.41 -7.93
N LEU A 232 5.12 15.00 -6.85
CA LEU A 232 4.98 16.42 -6.58
C LEU A 232 5.21 17.16 -7.90
N ASP A 233 4.20 17.91 -8.37
CA ASP A 233 4.46 18.88 -9.42
C ASP A 233 5.67 19.67 -8.93
N PRO A 234 6.74 19.79 -9.74
CA PRO A 234 7.88 20.60 -9.33
C PRO A 234 7.35 22.01 -9.08
N ALA A 235 7.40 22.43 -7.82
CA ALA A 235 7.22 23.82 -7.43
C ALA A 235 8.34 24.68 -8.04
#